data_AF-A0A7K4FHF6-F1
#
_entry.id   AF-A0A7K4FHF6-F1
#
_cell.length_a   1.000
_cell.length_b   1.000
_cell.length_c   1.000
_cell.angle_alpha   90.00
_cell.angle_beta   90.00
_cell.angle_gamma   90.00
#
_symmetry.space_group_name_H-M   'P 1'
#
loop_
_entity.id
_entity.type
_entity.pdbx_description
1 polymer ?
#
loop_
_entity_poly.entity_id
_entity_poly.type
_entity_poly.pdbx_seq_one_letter_code
_entity_poly.pdbx_strand_id
1 'polypeptide(L)'
;PFHAWAVDVYDGAPSDVSAFLAGGTKKIGLFAFFLVFLGPVLFFSSTGTSNPFSAGVLNTGPIFQIVLGVLAVVTMTVGNVLALMQKEMKRMLAYSSISQVGYMMIGIVVATSPAIAGATLQIFSHTFMKTGAFLVVAAVASLGVGPLISDWKGLAQRRPWLSVAFALILLSLAGVPLTVGFVSKFVLFSSAVQAQGYFIWLAVAGLLNSAISVFYYGRVLKVMFFDAPDPVAEAPAAGPAAPAPGSLPVGGLGYARACTIALVAVVIVTFGIFPQVILGPIQSAAQHFLIAGP
;
A
#
# COMPACT_ATOMS: atom_id res chain seq x y z
N PRO A 1 -16.12 8.40 1.07
CA PRO A 1 -16.83 9.27 0.11
C PRO A 1 -15.93 10.28 -0.63
N PHE A 2 -14.84 10.77 -0.04
CA PHE A 2 -13.96 11.78 -0.67
C PHE A 2 -12.82 11.21 -1.53
N HIS A 3 -12.97 9.98 -2.04
CA HIS A 3 -11.87 9.26 -2.71
C HIS A 3 -11.90 9.31 -4.24
N ALA A 4 -13.01 9.79 -4.84
CA ALA A 4 -13.24 9.69 -6.29
C ALA A 4 -12.15 10.39 -7.12
N TRP A 5 -11.77 11.60 -6.73
CA TRP A 5 -10.73 12.40 -7.41
C TRP A 5 -9.39 11.65 -7.55
N ALA A 6 -9.05 10.81 -6.58
CA ALA A 6 -7.73 10.20 -6.52
C ALA A 6 -7.50 9.17 -7.63
N VAL A 7 -8.58 8.57 -8.16
CA VAL A 7 -8.49 7.60 -9.26
C VAL A 7 -8.22 8.33 -10.56
N ASP A 8 -9.01 9.37 -10.85
CA ASP A 8 -8.89 10.15 -12.08
C ASP A 8 -7.54 10.87 -12.17
N VAL A 9 -7.04 11.38 -11.04
CA VAL A 9 -5.70 12.00 -10.99
C VAL A 9 -4.60 10.97 -11.26
N TYR A 10 -4.71 9.75 -10.73
CA TYR A 10 -3.66 8.74 -10.93
C TYR A 10 -3.66 8.19 -12.35
N ASP A 11 -4.85 8.02 -12.92
CA ASP A 11 -5.03 7.55 -14.28
C ASP A 11 -4.61 8.61 -15.31
N GLY A 12 -5.02 9.87 -15.11
CA GLY A 12 -4.72 10.98 -16.01
C GLY A 12 -3.28 11.51 -15.97
N ALA A 13 -2.56 11.33 -14.85
CA ALA A 13 -1.17 11.80 -14.73
C ALA A 13 -0.16 10.83 -15.35
N PRO A 14 1.01 11.30 -15.85
CA PRO A 14 2.11 10.42 -16.23
C PRO A 14 2.50 9.48 -15.07
N SER A 15 2.86 8.23 -15.38
CA SER A 15 3.07 7.19 -14.35
C SER A 15 4.15 7.54 -13.32
N ASP A 16 5.21 8.29 -13.69
CA ASP A 16 6.22 8.76 -12.74
C ASP A 16 5.63 9.78 -11.75
N VAL A 17 4.75 10.68 -12.23
CA VAL A 17 4.01 11.63 -11.37
C VAL A 17 3.04 10.86 -10.48
N SER A 18 2.34 9.86 -11.01
CA SER A 18 1.49 8.98 -10.20
C SER A 18 2.28 8.21 -9.14
N ALA A 19 3.54 7.85 -9.40
CA ALA A 19 4.41 7.22 -8.40
C ALA A 19 4.73 8.16 -7.23
N PHE A 20 4.98 9.45 -7.51
CA PHE A 20 5.17 10.47 -6.50
C PHE A 20 3.87 10.76 -5.73
N LEU A 21 2.74 10.92 -6.42
CA LEU A 21 1.43 11.19 -5.81
C LEU A 21 0.92 10.00 -4.98
N ALA A 22 1.07 8.79 -5.48
CA ALA A 22 0.71 7.58 -4.74
C ALA A 22 1.64 7.34 -3.55
N GLY A 23 2.92 7.68 -3.72
CA GLY A 23 3.97 7.61 -2.71
C GLY A 23 3.79 8.61 -1.58
N GLY A 24 3.63 9.90 -1.86
CA GLY A 24 3.74 10.96 -0.84
C GLY A 24 2.41 11.56 -0.37
N THR A 25 1.59 12.07 -1.28
CA THR A 25 0.55 13.07 -0.93
C THR A 25 -0.52 12.53 0.02
N LYS A 26 -0.99 11.29 -0.19
CA LYS A 26 -1.99 10.67 0.70
C LYS A 26 -1.49 10.43 2.11
N LYS A 27 -0.20 10.08 2.29
CA LYS A 27 0.36 9.83 3.62
C LYS A 27 0.60 11.12 4.38
N ILE A 28 1.06 12.16 3.69
CA ILE A 28 1.17 13.49 4.29
C ILE A 28 -0.22 14.00 4.70
N GLY A 29 -1.24 13.81 3.86
CA GLY A 29 -2.62 14.16 4.22
C GLY A 29 -3.15 13.37 5.44
N LEU A 30 -2.90 12.06 5.50
CA LEU A 30 -3.31 11.24 6.64
C LEU A 30 -2.53 11.61 7.92
N PHE A 31 -1.24 11.85 7.81
CA PHE A 31 -0.37 12.27 8.90
C PHE A 31 -0.74 13.67 9.42
N ALA A 32 -0.98 14.63 8.52
CA ALA A 32 -1.43 15.97 8.88
C ALA A 32 -2.84 15.96 9.47
N PHE A 33 -3.76 15.17 8.92
CA PHE A 33 -5.08 14.99 9.52
C PHE A 33 -4.97 14.42 10.94
N PHE A 34 -4.11 13.42 11.12
CA PHE A 34 -3.86 12.84 12.43
C PHE A 34 -3.19 13.84 13.39
N LEU A 35 -2.15 14.57 12.98
CA LEU A 35 -1.46 15.54 13.83
C LEU A 35 -2.27 16.79 14.16
N VAL A 36 -3.04 17.31 13.21
CA VAL A 36 -3.71 18.62 13.37
C VAL A 36 -5.11 18.46 13.96
N PHE A 37 -5.85 17.42 13.55
CA PHE A 37 -7.26 17.27 13.92
C PHE A 37 -7.49 16.20 14.97
N LEU A 38 -6.88 15.01 14.83
CA LEU A 38 -7.10 13.94 15.80
C LEU A 38 -6.14 14.00 16.99
N GLY A 39 -4.89 14.42 16.80
CA GLY A 39 -3.82 14.45 17.79
C GLY A 39 -4.20 15.29 19.00
N PRO A 40 -4.44 16.60 18.81
CA PRO A 40 -4.88 17.51 19.86
C PRO A 40 -6.25 17.18 20.44
N VAL A 41 -7.15 16.56 19.66
CA VAL A 41 -8.50 16.22 20.14
C VAL A 41 -8.51 14.95 20.99
N LEU A 42 -7.68 13.97 20.65
CA LEU A 42 -7.68 12.63 21.26
C LEU A 42 -6.55 12.45 22.29
N PHE A 43 -5.41 13.12 22.14
CA PHE A 43 -4.21 12.85 22.95
C PHE A 43 -3.78 14.00 23.86
N PHE A 44 -4.34 15.21 23.71
CA PHE A 44 -4.27 16.20 24.80
C PHE A 44 -5.28 15.80 25.87
N SER A 45 -4.80 15.11 26.91
CA SER A 45 -5.59 14.81 28.10
C SER A 45 -4.93 15.38 29.35
N SER A 46 -5.73 16.01 30.21
CA SER A 46 -5.29 16.42 31.56
C SER A 46 -5.50 15.31 32.61
N THR A 47 -6.07 14.16 32.24
CA THR A 47 -6.45 13.09 33.16
C THR A 47 -5.96 11.74 32.64
N GLY A 48 -5.04 11.10 33.37
CA GLY A 48 -4.29 9.88 32.98
C GLY A 48 -5.12 8.61 32.78
N THR A 49 -6.13 8.66 31.90
CA THR A 49 -6.95 7.54 31.46
C THR A 49 -6.40 6.93 30.17
N SER A 50 -6.58 5.62 30.01
CA SER A 50 -5.89 4.82 28.99
C SER A 50 -6.51 4.84 27.59
N ASN A 51 -7.71 5.41 27.40
CA ASN A 51 -8.37 5.49 26.10
C ASN A 51 -8.45 6.95 25.62
N PRO A 52 -7.73 7.32 24.54
CA PRO A 52 -7.64 8.70 24.07
C PRO A 52 -8.99 9.29 23.61
N PHE A 53 -9.94 8.46 23.17
CA PHE A 53 -11.26 8.94 22.73
C PHE A 53 -12.21 9.30 23.89
N SER A 54 -11.98 8.75 25.08
CA SER A 54 -12.70 9.13 26.31
C SER A 54 -11.93 10.16 27.15
N ALA A 55 -10.62 10.28 26.93
CA ALA A 55 -9.70 11.11 27.72
C ALA A 55 -9.44 12.49 27.09
N GLY A 56 -9.66 12.66 25.79
CA GLY A 56 -9.41 13.89 25.07
C GLY A 56 -10.37 15.03 25.41
N VAL A 57 -9.96 16.28 25.13
CA VAL A 57 -10.67 17.53 25.48
C VAL A 57 -12.15 17.53 25.08
N LEU A 58 -12.50 16.89 23.97
CA LEU A 58 -13.87 16.85 23.44
C LEU A 58 -14.71 15.66 23.92
N ASN A 59 -14.12 14.71 24.65
CA ASN A 59 -14.75 13.44 25.07
C ASN A 59 -15.69 12.88 23.99
N THR A 60 -15.10 12.54 22.83
CA THR A 60 -15.86 12.16 21.62
C THR A 60 -16.63 10.85 21.80
N GLY A 61 -16.32 10.09 22.85
CA GLY A 61 -17.05 8.91 23.28
C GLY A 61 -16.92 7.71 22.33
N PRO A 62 -17.48 6.55 22.72
CA PRO A 62 -17.38 5.31 21.95
C PRO A 62 -18.09 5.37 20.59
N ILE A 63 -19.13 6.21 20.46
CA ILE A 63 -19.88 6.34 19.19
C ILE A 63 -18.98 6.85 18.06
N PHE A 64 -18.12 7.85 18.33
CA PHE A 64 -17.22 8.38 17.31
C PHE A 64 -16.19 7.34 16.86
N GLN A 65 -15.65 6.53 17.79
CA GLN A 65 -14.77 5.41 17.46
C GLN A 65 -15.45 4.39 16.54
N ILE A 66 -16.70 4.02 16.82
CA ILE A 66 -17.49 3.11 15.97
C ILE A 66 -17.68 3.72 14.58
N VAL A 67 -18.07 5.00 14.49
CA VAL A 67 -18.27 5.68 13.20
C VAL A 67 -16.99 5.68 12.36
N LEU A 68 -15.83 5.97 12.97
CA LEU A 68 -14.54 5.88 12.29
C LEU A 68 -14.20 4.45 11.87
N GLY A 69 -14.51 3.45 12.70
CA GLY A 69 -14.34 2.05 12.36
C GLY A 69 -15.22 1.62 11.18
N VAL A 70 -16.49 2.04 11.15
CA VAL A 70 -17.40 1.78 10.03
C VAL A 70 -16.87 2.45 8.76
N LEU A 71 -16.39 3.69 8.87
CA LEU A 71 -15.77 4.40 7.76
C LEU A 71 -14.51 3.68 7.25
N ALA A 72 -13.70 3.11 8.15
CA ALA A 72 -12.55 2.28 7.79
C ALA A 72 -12.98 1.05 6.97
N VAL A 73 -14.00 0.31 7.44
CA VAL A 73 -14.56 -0.87 6.76
C VAL A 73 -15.14 -0.52 5.40
N VAL A 74 -15.92 0.55 5.30
CA VAL A 74 -16.47 1.02 4.02
C VAL A 74 -15.34 1.41 3.07
N THR A 75 -14.31 2.10 3.55
CA THR A 75 -13.17 2.53 2.73
C THR A 75 -12.37 1.34 2.18
N MET A 76 -12.06 0.35 3.02
CA MET A 76 -11.36 -0.86 2.56
C MET A 76 -12.19 -1.68 1.58
N THR A 77 -13.50 -1.83 1.86
CA THR A 77 -14.42 -2.64 1.05
C THR A 77 -14.67 -2.01 -0.31
N VAL A 78 -15.03 -0.74 -0.36
CA VAL A 78 -15.25 -0.02 -1.62
C VAL A 78 -13.97 0.00 -2.46
N GLY A 79 -12.81 0.26 -1.84
CA GLY A 79 -11.53 0.23 -2.54
C GLY A 79 -11.21 -1.13 -3.17
N ASN A 80 -11.40 -2.23 -2.43
CA ASN A 80 -11.10 -3.57 -2.94
C ASN A 80 -12.10 -4.04 -4.01
N VAL A 81 -13.40 -3.82 -3.80
CA VAL A 81 -14.44 -4.21 -4.77
C VAL A 81 -14.25 -3.45 -6.08
N LEU A 82 -14.03 -2.13 -6.03
CA LEU A 82 -13.83 -1.35 -7.25
C LEU A 82 -12.50 -1.69 -7.94
N ALA A 83 -11.43 -2.00 -7.19
CA ALA A 83 -10.17 -2.50 -7.76
C ALA A 83 -10.36 -3.82 -8.52
N LEU A 84 -11.15 -4.75 -7.96
CA LEU A 84 -11.45 -6.04 -8.59
C LEU A 84 -12.11 -5.88 -9.96
N MET A 85 -12.99 -4.89 -10.10
CA MET A 85 -13.70 -4.59 -11.34
C MET A 85 -12.84 -3.87 -12.40
N GLN A 86 -11.68 -3.33 -12.03
CA GLN A 86 -10.83 -2.62 -12.98
C GLN A 86 -10.14 -3.56 -13.96
N LYS A 87 -10.06 -3.12 -15.22
CA LYS A 87 -9.29 -3.77 -16.31
C LYS A 87 -7.97 -3.04 -16.63
N GLU A 88 -7.87 -1.77 -16.24
CA GLU A 88 -6.68 -0.93 -16.46
C GLU A 88 -5.79 -0.96 -15.20
N MET A 89 -4.48 -1.00 -15.40
CA MET A 89 -3.48 -1.23 -14.36
C MET A 89 -3.41 -0.09 -13.33
N LYS A 90 -3.32 1.17 -13.77
CA LYS A 90 -3.20 2.34 -12.90
C LYS A 90 -4.44 2.55 -12.05
N ARG A 91 -5.64 2.37 -12.62
CA ARG A 91 -6.92 2.45 -11.90
C ARG A 91 -7.04 1.38 -10.84
N MET A 92 -6.66 0.13 -11.16
CA MET A 92 -6.61 -0.95 -10.16
C MET A 92 -5.64 -0.60 -9.01
N LEU A 93 -4.46 -0.06 -9.32
CA LEU A 93 -3.50 0.40 -8.31
C LEU A 93 -4.01 1.61 -7.51
N ALA A 94 -4.79 2.50 -8.11
CA ALA A 94 -5.39 3.65 -7.44
C ALA A 94 -6.47 3.20 -6.44
N TYR A 95 -7.40 2.34 -6.85
CA TYR A 95 -8.44 1.79 -5.98
C TYR A 95 -7.86 0.95 -4.84
N SER A 96 -6.84 0.14 -5.12
CA SER A 96 -6.16 -0.58 -4.05
C SER A 96 -5.36 0.34 -3.12
N SER A 97 -5.05 1.59 -3.50
CA SER A 97 -4.51 2.56 -2.54
C SER A 97 -5.59 3.06 -1.58
N ILE A 98 -6.83 3.18 -2.05
CA ILE A 98 -7.99 3.55 -1.22
C ILE A 98 -8.22 2.45 -0.17
N SER A 99 -8.16 1.18 -0.58
CA SER A 99 -8.39 0.10 0.38
C SER A 99 -7.35 0.05 1.50
N GLN A 100 -6.09 0.35 1.16
CA GLN A 100 -4.98 0.39 2.12
C GLN A 100 -5.14 1.50 3.16
N VAL A 101 -5.73 2.65 2.80
CA VAL A 101 -6.07 3.71 3.78
C VAL A 101 -7.09 3.20 4.79
N GLY A 102 -8.08 2.40 4.36
CA GLY A 102 -9.03 1.75 5.26
C GLY A 102 -8.34 0.87 6.32
N TYR A 103 -7.28 0.14 5.95
CA TYR A 103 -6.48 -0.61 6.94
C TYR A 103 -5.71 0.31 7.89
N MET A 104 -5.11 1.39 7.38
CA MET A 104 -4.39 2.37 8.22
C MET A 104 -5.31 3.00 9.28
N MET A 105 -6.58 3.22 8.94
CA MET A 105 -7.58 3.75 9.87
C MET A 105 -7.87 2.82 11.05
N ILE A 106 -7.62 1.51 10.96
CA ILE A 106 -7.75 0.59 12.10
C ILE A 106 -6.84 1.05 13.25
N GLY A 107 -5.61 1.46 12.95
CA GLY A 107 -4.67 1.93 13.98
C GLY A 107 -5.16 3.18 14.71
N ILE A 108 -5.85 4.06 13.98
CA ILE A 108 -6.46 5.28 14.52
C ILE A 108 -7.66 4.94 15.41
N VAL A 109 -8.51 4.01 14.98
CA VAL A 109 -9.73 3.63 15.72
C VAL A 109 -9.38 2.91 17.02
N VAL A 110 -8.41 2.00 16.97
CA VAL A 110 -7.94 1.23 18.12
C VAL A 110 -7.10 2.09 19.06
N ALA A 111 -6.28 3.00 18.52
CA ALA A 111 -5.47 3.99 19.24
C ALA A 111 -4.64 3.48 20.42
N THR A 112 -4.18 2.24 20.35
CA THR A 112 -3.15 1.71 21.25
C THR A 112 -1.76 1.87 20.64
N SER A 113 -0.71 1.86 21.46
CA SER A 113 0.68 1.91 21.00
C SER A 113 0.99 0.92 19.86
N PRO A 114 0.65 -0.40 19.95
CA PRO A 114 0.87 -1.32 18.86
C PRO A 114 0.02 -1.01 17.61
N ALA A 115 -1.19 -0.48 17.77
CA ALA A 115 -2.07 -0.13 16.66
C ALA A 115 -1.54 1.07 15.85
N ILE A 116 -1.06 2.10 16.55
CA ILE A 116 -0.41 3.27 15.94
C ILE A 116 0.89 2.85 15.25
N ALA A 117 1.71 2.00 15.89
CA ALA A 117 2.91 1.46 15.27
C ALA A 117 2.60 0.67 13.99
N GLY A 118 1.56 -0.17 14.00
CA GLY A 118 1.07 -0.89 12.84
C GLY A 118 0.62 0.04 11.70
N ALA A 119 -0.15 1.09 12.02
CA ALA A 119 -0.58 2.07 11.03
C ALA A 119 0.60 2.83 10.42
N THR A 120 1.57 3.25 11.24
CA THR A 120 2.79 3.91 10.76
C THR A 120 3.61 3.00 9.86
N LEU A 121 3.77 1.72 10.23
CA LEU A 121 4.45 0.75 9.36
C LEU A 121 3.67 0.52 8.05
N GLN A 122 2.33 0.49 8.10
CA GLN A 122 1.48 0.38 6.91
C GLN A 122 1.66 1.60 5.99
N ILE A 123 1.67 2.81 6.54
CA ILE A 123 1.93 4.07 5.83
C ILE A 123 3.30 4.02 5.15
N PHE A 124 4.34 3.67 5.91
CA PHE A 124 5.73 3.58 5.44
C PHE A 124 5.86 2.56 4.30
N SER A 125 5.46 1.32 4.54
CA SER A 125 5.56 0.24 3.55
C SER A 125 4.75 0.56 2.29
N HIS A 126 3.55 1.10 2.43
CA HIS A 126 2.68 1.46 1.32
C HIS A 126 3.27 2.60 0.46
N THR A 127 4.15 3.44 1.00
CA THR A 127 4.96 4.39 0.20
C THR A 127 5.84 3.67 -0.79
N PHE A 128 6.73 2.80 -0.31
CA PHE A 128 7.65 2.07 -1.17
C PHE A 128 6.91 1.18 -2.16
N MET A 129 5.91 0.43 -1.71
CA MET A 129 5.13 -0.46 -2.57
C MET A 129 4.41 0.31 -3.69
N LYS A 130 3.75 1.43 -3.40
CA LYS A 130 3.03 2.18 -4.44
C LYS A 130 3.97 2.93 -5.38
N THR A 131 5.04 3.53 -4.87
CA THR A 131 6.05 4.16 -5.70
C THR A 131 6.68 3.14 -6.64
N GLY A 132 7.09 1.97 -6.14
CA GLY A 132 7.60 0.88 -6.96
C GLY A 132 6.58 0.40 -7.99
N ALA A 133 5.33 0.19 -7.59
CA ALA A 133 4.28 -0.29 -8.50
C ALA A 133 4.07 0.67 -9.69
N PHE A 134 3.92 1.97 -9.44
CA PHE A 134 3.74 2.95 -10.52
C PHE A 134 5.00 3.16 -11.36
N LEU A 135 6.20 3.01 -10.79
CA LEU A 135 7.45 3.02 -11.55
C LEU A 135 7.56 1.81 -12.48
N VAL A 136 7.11 0.63 -12.05
CA VAL A 136 7.01 -0.53 -12.95
C VAL A 136 6.00 -0.25 -14.07
N VAL A 137 4.84 0.34 -13.77
CA VAL A 137 3.88 0.74 -14.81
C VAL A 137 4.48 1.76 -15.78
N ALA A 138 5.23 2.75 -15.29
CA ALA A 138 5.94 3.73 -16.13
C ALA A 138 6.96 3.05 -17.05
N ALA A 139 7.71 2.10 -16.49
CA ALA A 139 8.67 1.28 -17.22
C ALA A 139 8.01 0.44 -18.32
N VAL A 140 6.91 -0.26 -18.02
CA VAL A 140 6.20 -1.08 -19.00
C VAL A 140 5.57 -0.21 -20.09
N ALA A 141 5.00 0.94 -19.73
CA ALA A 141 4.48 1.90 -20.70
C ALA A 141 5.58 2.44 -21.63
N SER A 142 6.80 2.67 -21.13
CA SER A 142 7.93 3.10 -21.97
C SER A 142 8.40 2.04 -22.97
N LEU A 143 8.00 0.79 -22.80
CA LEU A 143 8.21 -0.30 -23.76
C LEU A 143 7.10 -0.38 -24.82
N GLY A 144 6.13 0.53 -24.81
CA GLY A 144 5.00 0.53 -25.74
C GLY A 144 3.88 -0.46 -25.38
N VAL A 145 3.92 -1.06 -24.18
CA VAL A 145 2.86 -1.94 -23.70
C VAL A 145 1.67 -1.10 -23.22
N GLY A 146 0.46 -1.51 -23.60
CA GLY A 146 -0.77 -0.81 -23.28
C GLY A 146 -1.13 -0.81 -21.78
N PRO A 147 -2.10 0.03 -21.40
CA PRO A 147 -2.48 0.25 -20.00
C PRO A 147 -3.39 -0.86 -19.45
N LEU A 148 -3.96 -1.72 -20.31
CA LEU A 148 -4.85 -2.80 -19.85
C LEU A 148 -4.02 -3.93 -19.24
N ILE A 149 -4.58 -4.57 -18.21
CA ILE A 149 -3.95 -5.73 -17.57
C ILE A 149 -3.71 -6.84 -18.61
N SER A 150 -4.61 -7.01 -19.59
CA SER A 150 -4.47 -7.97 -20.68
C SER A 150 -3.29 -7.72 -21.61
N ASP A 151 -2.77 -6.48 -21.67
CA ASP A 151 -1.65 -6.14 -22.55
C ASP A 151 -0.31 -6.65 -21.97
N TRP A 152 -0.31 -7.05 -20.69
CA TRP A 152 0.87 -7.51 -19.95
C TRP A 152 1.10 -9.02 -20.07
N LYS A 153 0.37 -9.73 -20.94
CA LYS A 153 0.55 -11.16 -21.19
C LYS A 153 1.99 -11.48 -21.59
N GLY A 154 2.57 -12.51 -20.98
CA GLY A 154 3.94 -12.95 -21.28
C GLY A 154 5.03 -11.93 -20.94
N LEU A 155 4.73 -10.89 -20.14
CA LEU A 155 5.73 -9.90 -19.73
C LEU A 155 6.91 -10.54 -18.98
N ALA A 156 6.67 -11.63 -18.25
CA ALA A 156 7.74 -12.36 -17.56
C ALA A 156 8.77 -12.98 -18.52
N GLN A 157 8.35 -13.39 -19.72
CA GLN A 157 9.26 -13.93 -20.74
C GLN A 157 10.08 -12.81 -21.40
N ARG A 158 9.44 -11.66 -21.66
CA ARG A 158 10.07 -10.51 -22.33
C ARG A 158 10.97 -9.70 -21.41
N ARG A 159 10.56 -9.51 -20.15
CA ARG A 159 11.19 -8.65 -19.13
C ARG A 159 11.09 -9.31 -17.74
N PRO A 160 11.86 -10.38 -17.48
CA PRO A 160 11.75 -11.17 -16.25
C PRO A 160 12.04 -10.36 -14.99
N TRP A 161 13.09 -9.53 -15.00
CA TRP A 161 13.47 -8.71 -13.84
C TRP A 161 12.37 -7.76 -13.38
N LEU A 162 11.75 -7.05 -14.33
CA LEU A 162 10.66 -6.12 -14.05
C LEU A 162 9.43 -6.86 -13.53
N SER A 163 9.15 -8.03 -14.10
CA SER A 163 8.00 -8.86 -13.72
C SER A 163 8.14 -9.42 -12.31
N VAL A 164 9.33 -9.91 -11.94
CA VAL A 164 9.63 -10.40 -10.59
C VAL A 164 9.57 -9.27 -9.56
N ALA A 165 10.14 -8.11 -9.87
CA ALA A 165 10.08 -6.97 -8.96
C ALA A 165 8.63 -6.50 -8.73
N PHE A 166 7.82 -6.43 -9.79
CA PHE A 166 6.41 -6.11 -9.66
C PHE A 166 5.64 -7.18 -8.89
N ALA A 167 5.95 -8.47 -9.12
CA ALA A 167 5.33 -9.55 -8.39
C ALA A 167 5.58 -9.44 -6.89
N LEU A 168 6.82 -9.18 -6.47
CA LEU A 168 7.16 -8.94 -5.06
C LEU A 168 6.37 -7.77 -4.46
N ILE A 169 6.22 -6.68 -5.22
CA ILE A 169 5.43 -5.52 -4.81
C ILE A 169 3.94 -5.90 -4.64
N LEU A 170 3.36 -6.62 -5.60
CA LEU A 170 1.96 -7.04 -5.54
C LEU A 170 1.71 -8.03 -4.39
N LEU A 171 2.61 -8.98 -4.17
CA LEU A 171 2.55 -9.93 -3.05
C LEU A 171 2.65 -9.20 -1.71
N SER A 172 3.51 -8.18 -1.61
CA SER A 172 3.59 -7.34 -0.43
C SER A 172 2.32 -6.53 -0.20
N LEU A 173 1.73 -5.95 -1.25
CA LEU A 173 0.44 -5.24 -1.15
C LEU A 173 -0.71 -6.17 -0.74
N ALA A 174 -0.71 -7.40 -1.24
CA ALA A 174 -1.65 -8.46 -0.84
C ALA A 174 -1.45 -8.88 0.62
N GLY A 175 -0.24 -8.73 1.16
CA GLY A 175 0.12 -9.13 2.52
C GLY A 175 0.49 -10.61 2.60
N VAL A 176 1.28 -11.10 1.65
CA VAL A 176 1.83 -12.46 1.68
C VAL A 176 2.97 -12.53 2.71
N PRO A 177 3.09 -13.61 3.52
CA PRO A 177 4.16 -13.75 4.50
C PRO A 177 5.56 -13.47 3.93
N LEU A 178 6.49 -13.08 4.81
CA LEU A 178 7.87 -12.65 4.48
C LEU A 178 7.97 -11.33 3.72
N THR A 179 6.88 -10.58 3.60
CA THR A 179 6.87 -9.22 3.03
C THR A 179 6.55 -8.19 4.10
N VAL A 180 7.09 -6.97 3.97
CA VAL A 180 6.79 -5.87 4.89
C VAL A 180 5.28 -5.55 4.96
N GLY A 181 4.55 -5.73 3.87
CA GLY A 181 3.10 -5.49 3.83
C GLY A 181 2.27 -6.52 4.60
N PHE A 182 2.80 -7.74 4.80
CA PHE A 182 2.21 -8.70 5.74
C PHE A 182 2.44 -8.25 7.18
N VAL A 183 3.69 -7.89 7.52
CA VAL A 183 4.07 -7.47 8.88
C VAL A 183 3.19 -6.31 9.36
N SER A 184 3.01 -5.29 8.53
CA SER A 184 2.20 -4.12 8.88
C SER A 184 0.72 -4.46 9.12
N LYS A 185 0.11 -5.27 8.24
CA LYS A 185 -1.27 -5.72 8.40
C LYS A 185 -1.43 -6.64 9.61
N PHE A 186 -0.46 -7.53 9.84
CA PHE A 186 -0.47 -8.44 10.98
C PHE A 186 -0.49 -7.66 12.30
N VAL A 187 0.39 -6.67 12.46
CA VAL A 187 0.42 -5.80 13.66
C VAL A 187 -0.90 -5.03 13.82
N LEU A 188 -1.45 -4.49 12.73
CA LEU A 188 -2.75 -3.80 12.77
C LEU A 188 -3.87 -4.73 13.24
N PHE A 189 -4.01 -5.91 12.64
CA PHE A 189 -5.08 -6.84 12.97
C PHE A 189 -4.90 -7.44 14.36
N SER A 190 -3.67 -7.78 14.77
CA SER A 190 -3.39 -8.27 16.12
C SER A 190 -3.71 -7.21 17.17
N SER A 191 -3.42 -5.93 16.91
CA SER A 191 -3.74 -4.83 17.83
C SER A 191 -5.25 -4.66 18.03
N ALA A 192 -6.05 -4.82 16.97
CA ALA A 192 -7.50 -4.77 17.05
C ALA A 192 -8.09 -5.94 17.84
N VAL A 193 -7.49 -7.13 17.74
CA VAL A 193 -7.91 -8.30 18.55
C VAL A 193 -7.51 -8.12 20.02
N GLN A 194 -6.30 -7.65 20.29
CA GLN A 194 -5.75 -7.50 21.65
C GLN A 194 -6.38 -6.35 22.44
N ALA A 195 -7.05 -5.41 21.79
CA ALA A 195 -7.77 -4.31 22.42
C ALA A 195 -9.10 -4.79 23.06
N GLN A 196 -8.98 -5.68 24.06
CA GLN A 196 -10.06 -6.26 24.86
C GLN A 196 -11.21 -6.90 24.06
N GLY A 197 -10.94 -7.30 22.81
CA GLY A 197 -11.92 -7.93 21.93
C GLY A 197 -12.96 -6.99 21.31
N TYR A 198 -13.05 -5.73 21.76
CA TYR A 198 -14.06 -4.78 21.28
C TYR A 198 -13.95 -4.48 19.77
N PHE A 199 -12.73 -4.52 19.23
CA PHE A 199 -12.43 -4.22 17.83
C PHE A 199 -12.19 -5.46 16.95
N ILE A 200 -12.54 -6.67 17.41
CA ILE A 200 -12.36 -7.91 16.63
C ILE A 200 -13.02 -7.82 15.24
N TRP A 201 -14.18 -7.17 15.16
CA TRP A 201 -14.89 -6.98 13.90
C TRP A 201 -14.08 -6.21 12.84
N LEU A 202 -13.19 -5.28 13.25
CA LEU A 202 -12.26 -4.60 12.34
C LEU A 202 -11.18 -5.54 11.82
N ALA A 203 -10.65 -6.42 12.67
CA ALA A 203 -9.67 -7.41 12.25
C ALA A 203 -10.28 -8.41 11.26
N VAL A 204 -11.50 -8.89 11.53
CA VAL A 204 -12.25 -9.79 10.63
C VAL A 204 -12.54 -9.11 9.29
N ALA A 205 -13.08 -7.89 9.32
CA ALA A 205 -13.35 -7.12 8.11
C ALA A 205 -12.07 -6.84 7.30
N GLY A 206 -10.97 -6.52 7.98
CA GLY A 206 -9.65 -6.31 7.39
C GLY A 206 -9.10 -7.56 6.72
N LEU A 207 -9.23 -8.73 7.37
CA LEU A 207 -8.78 -10.02 6.84
C LEU A 207 -9.57 -10.41 5.58
N LEU A 208 -10.90 -10.31 5.62
CA LEU A 208 -11.76 -10.57 4.47
C LEU A 208 -11.43 -9.65 3.28
N ASN A 209 -11.23 -8.36 3.56
CA ASN A 209 -10.82 -7.40 2.55
C ASN A 209 -9.42 -7.68 1.98
N SER A 210 -8.49 -8.14 2.81
CA SER A 210 -7.18 -8.57 2.34
C SER A 210 -7.29 -9.80 1.43
N ALA A 211 -8.19 -10.74 1.72
CA ALA A 211 -8.47 -11.87 0.84
C ALA A 211 -9.01 -11.43 -0.53
N ILE A 212 -9.94 -10.45 -0.57
CA ILE A 212 -10.39 -9.86 -1.84
C ILE A 212 -9.21 -9.28 -2.64
N SER A 213 -8.26 -8.65 -1.95
CA SER A 213 -7.08 -8.07 -2.61
C SER A 213 -6.18 -9.08 -3.29
N VAL A 214 -6.06 -10.29 -2.72
CA VAL A 214 -5.29 -11.39 -3.32
C VAL A 214 -5.83 -11.74 -4.71
N PHE A 215 -7.14 -11.69 -4.93
CA PHE A 215 -7.72 -12.05 -6.23
C PHE A 215 -7.29 -11.10 -7.36
N TYR A 216 -7.42 -9.78 -7.18
CA TYR A 216 -7.09 -8.85 -8.26
C TYR A 216 -5.58 -8.70 -8.48
N TYR A 217 -4.77 -8.84 -7.42
CA TYR A 217 -3.31 -8.91 -7.56
C TYR A 217 -2.87 -10.23 -8.20
N GLY A 218 -3.43 -11.35 -7.77
CA GLY A 218 -3.17 -12.68 -8.33
C GLY A 218 -3.55 -12.77 -9.80
N ARG A 219 -4.64 -12.12 -10.22
CA ARG A 219 -5.01 -11.99 -11.64
C ARG A 219 -3.90 -11.35 -12.47
N VAL A 220 -3.24 -10.30 -11.96
CA VAL A 220 -2.15 -9.63 -12.66
C VAL A 220 -0.92 -10.54 -12.76
N LEU A 221 -0.58 -11.24 -11.66
CA LEU A 221 0.49 -12.25 -11.67
C LEU A 221 0.21 -13.35 -12.69
N LYS A 222 -1.04 -13.85 -12.73
CA LYS A 222 -1.47 -14.86 -13.70
C LYS A 222 -1.18 -14.38 -15.12
N VAL A 223 -1.65 -13.19 -15.48
CA VAL A 223 -1.49 -12.63 -16.83
C VAL A 223 -0.01 -12.47 -17.19
N MET A 224 0.82 -11.94 -16.28
CA MET A 224 2.22 -11.69 -16.56
C MET A 224 3.07 -12.95 -16.75
N PHE A 225 2.78 -14.01 -15.99
CA PHE A 225 3.63 -15.20 -15.90
C PHE A 225 3.09 -16.42 -16.63
N PHE A 226 1.77 -16.57 -16.75
CA PHE A 226 1.14 -17.81 -17.21
C PHE A 226 0.36 -17.67 -18.52
N ASP A 227 -0.13 -16.47 -18.85
CA ASP A 227 -0.84 -16.26 -20.11
C ASP A 227 0.16 -16.07 -21.28
N ALA A 228 -0.11 -16.74 -22.40
CA ALA A 228 0.75 -16.69 -23.58
C ALA A 228 0.74 -15.29 -24.23
N PRO A 229 1.88 -14.82 -24.76
CA PRO A 229 1.93 -13.55 -25.51
C PRO A 229 1.04 -13.62 -26.75
N ASP A 230 0.35 -12.52 -27.08
CA ASP A 230 -0.47 -12.47 -28.29
C ASP A 230 0.46 -12.49 -29.54
N PRO A 231 0.17 -13.33 -30.56
CA PRO A 231 1.07 -13.59 -31.70
C PRO A 231 1.28 -12.39 -32.63
N VAL A 232 0.46 -11.34 -32.53
CA VAL A 232 0.57 -10.13 -33.36
C VAL A 232 1.53 -9.10 -32.75
N ALA A 233 1.94 -9.27 -31.49
CA ALA A 233 2.95 -8.43 -30.84
C ALA A 233 4.40 -8.89 -31.13
N GLU A 234 4.60 -9.67 -32.20
CA GLU A 234 5.86 -10.33 -32.59
C GLU A 234 6.76 -9.49 -33.50
N ALA A 235 6.52 -8.19 -33.62
CA ALA A 235 7.58 -7.27 -34.01
C ALA A 235 8.20 -6.71 -32.74
N PRO A 236 9.46 -7.03 -32.38
CA PRO A 236 10.22 -6.11 -31.56
C PRO A 236 10.18 -4.79 -32.34
N ALA A 237 9.43 -3.80 -31.84
CA ALA A 237 9.70 -2.42 -32.24
C ALA A 237 11.21 -2.27 -32.09
N ALA A 238 11.91 -1.94 -33.17
CA ALA A 238 13.36 -1.89 -33.25
C ALA A 238 13.92 -1.07 -32.06
N GLY A 239 14.21 -1.78 -30.99
CA GLY A 239 14.78 -1.32 -29.75
C GLY A 239 16.16 -1.93 -29.66
N PRO A 240 17.13 -1.20 -29.06
CA PRO A 240 18.53 -1.48 -29.24
C PRO A 240 18.86 -2.95 -28.92
N ALA A 241 19.76 -3.49 -29.74
CA ALA A 241 20.23 -4.86 -29.75
C ALA A 241 20.42 -5.44 -28.35
N ALA A 242 20.32 -6.78 -28.26
CA ALA A 242 20.58 -7.57 -27.05
C ALA A 242 21.72 -6.94 -26.22
N PRO A 243 21.51 -6.72 -24.90
CA PRO A 243 22.47 -6.01 -24.09
C PRO A 243 23.83 -6.68 -24.21
N ALA A 244 24.86 -5.92 -24.58
CA ALA A 244 26.24 -6.41 -24.67
C ALA A 244 26.62 -7.11 -23.33
N PRO A 245 27.41 -8.19 -23.36
CA PRO A 245 27.83 -8.87 -22.15
C PRO A 245 28.51 -7.87 -21.20
N GLY A 246 27.91 -7.65 -20.03
CA GLY A 246 28.35 -6.63 -19.05
C GLY A 246 27.44 -5.41 -18.90
N SER A 247 26.45 -5.22 -19.79
CA SER A 247 25.41 -4.21 -19.59
C SER A 247 24.29 -4.75 -18.68
N LEU A 248 23.94 -3.98 -17.64
CA LEU A 248 22.82 -4.32 -16.75
C LEU A 248 21.54 -4.48 -17.60
N PRO A 249 20.59 -5.36 -17.22
CA PRO A 249 19.38 -5.69 -18.00
C PRO A 249 18.33 -4.56 -17.93
N VAL A 250 18.75 -3.34 -18.26
CA VAL A 250 18.06 -2.07 -18.04
C VAL A 250 17.71 -1.41 -19.39
N GLY A 251 17.79 -2.15 -20.50
CA GLY A 251 17.55 -1.62 -21.85
C GLY A 251 16.20 -0.89 -21.95
N GLY A 252 16.24 0.45 -22.03
CA GLY A 252 15.09 1.37 -22.09
C GLY A 252 14.58 1.89 -20.72
N LEU A 253 15.06 1.34 -19.62
CA LEU A 253 14.54 1.53 -18.26
C LEU A 253 15.46 2.45 -17.46
N GLY A 254 15.69 3.68 -17.93
CA GLY A 254 16.75 4.60 -17.43
C GLY A 254 17.17 4.39 -15.97
N TYR A 255 18.48 4.26 -15.73
CA TYR A 255 19.09 3.70 -14.50
C TYR A 255 18.44 4.09 -13.17
N ALA A 256 17.98 5.34 -13.04
CA ALA A 256 17.25 5.81 -11.87
C ALA A 256 16.00 4.95 -11.54
N ARG A 257 15.19 4.59 -12.55
CA ARG A 257 14.00 3.74 -12.36
C ARG A 257 14.37 2.33 -11.92
N ALA A 258 15.37 1.72 -12.57
CA ALA A 258 15.89 0.39 -12.18
C ALA A 258 16.35 0.37 -10.72
N CYS A 259 17.21 1.31 -10.34
CA CYS A 259 17.76 1.39 -8.99
C CYS A 259 16.65 1.61 -7.95
N THR A 260 15.66 2.45 -8.26
CA THR A 260 14.54 2.70 -7.35
C THR A 260 13.66 1.47 -7.18
N ILE A 261 13.33 0.76 -8.27
CA ILE A 261 12.55 -0.48 -8.20
C ILE A 261 13.30 -1.57 -7.43
N ALA A 262 14.60 -1.70 -7.65
CA ALA A 262 15.45 -2.64 -6.91
C ALA A 262 15.51 -2.29 -5.43
N LEU A 263 15.68 -1.01 -5.08
CA LEU A 263 15.64 -0.53 -3.71
C LEU A 263 14.30 -0.87 -3.03
N VAL A 264 13.18 -0.65 -3.72
CA VAL A 264 11.85 -1.01 -3.21
C VAL A 264 11.76 -2.52 -2.93
N ALA A 265 12.24 -3.36 -3.85
CA ALA A 265 12.26 -4.81 -3.65
C ALA A 265 13.10 -5.23 -2.43
N VAL A 266 14.28 -4.62 -2.26
CA VAL A 266 15.14 -4.83 -1.08
C VAL A 266 14.40 -4.42 0.20
N VAL A 267 13.81 -3.23 0.23
CA VAL A 267 13.02 -2.73 1.39
C VAL A 267 11.89 -3.69 1.76
N ILE A 268 11.16 -4.22 0.77
CA ILE A 268 10.06 -5.17 0.99
C ILE A 268 10.53 -6.44 1.67
N VAL A 269 11.64 -7.01 1.18
CA VAL A 269 12.16 -8.30 1.67
C VAL A 269 12.89 -8.12 3.00
N THR A 270 13.78 -7.12 3.11
CA THR A 270 14.57 -6.88 4.32
C THR A 270 13.66 -6.60 5.51
N PHE A 271 12.67 -5.72 5.38
CA PHE A 271 11.74 -5.43 6.47
C PHE A 271 10.62 -6.48 6.63
N GLY A 272 10.42 -7.34 5.63
CA GLY A 272 9.57 -8.52 5.77
C GLY A 272 10.22 -9.62 6.61
N ILE A 273 11.52 -9.88 6.40
CA ILE A 273 12.29 -10.91 7.11
C ILE A 273 12.78 -10.40 8.47
N PHE A 274 13.24 -9.15 8.54
CA PHE A 274 13.77 -8.51 9.74
C PHE A 274 12.89 -7.32 10.17
N PRO A 275 11.63 -7.57 10.57
CA PRO A 275 10.69 -6.50 10.87
C PRO A 275 11.14 -5.62 12.03
N GLN A 276 11.96 -6.14 12.96
CA GLN A 276 12.45 -5.42 14.13
C GLN A 276 13.32 -4.20 13.78
N VAL A 277 14.01 -4.22 12.63
CA VAL A 277 14.85 -3.10 12.18
C VAL A 277 14.03 -1.83 12.00
N ILE A 278 12.78 -1.96 11.55
CA ILE A 278 11.88 -0.83 11.31
C ILE A 278 10.80 -0.69 12.39
N LEU A 279 10.32 -1.80 12.96
CA LEU A 279 9.30 -1.78 14.00
C LEU A 279 9.80 -1.20 15.32
N GLY A 280 11.04 -1.48 15.73
CA GLY A 280 11.59 -0.96 16.99
C GLY A 280 11.56 0.57 17.07
N PRO A 281 12.13 1.29 16.09
CA PRO A 281 12.05 2.75 16.02
C PRO A 281 10.60 3.27 15.95
N ILE A 282 9.73 2.62 15.17
CA ILE A 282 8.32 3.01 15.03
C ILE A 282 7.55 2.84 16.35
N GLN A 283 7.78 1.76 17.09
CA GLN A 283 7.15 1.52 18.39
C GLN A 283 7.59 2.55 19.42
N SER A 284 8.88 2.85 19.47
CA SER A 284 9.42 3.91 20.33
C SER A 284 8.76 5.26 20.01
N ALA A 285 8.72 5.65 18.73
CA ALA A 285 8.06 6.87 18.29
C ALA A 285 6.56 6.90 18.64
N ALA A 286 5.86 5.78 18.47
CA ALA A 286 4.43 5.66 18.82
C ALA A 286 4.19 5.78 20.33
N GLN A 287 5.07 5.23 21.16
CA GLN A 287 5.00 5.39 22.62
C GLN A 287 5.25 6.84 23.04
N HIS A 288 6.28 7.48 22.48
CA HIS A 288 6.55 8.89 22.73
C HIS A 288 5.37 9.78 22.34
N PHE A 289 4.77 9.54 21.17
CA PHE A 289 3.60 10.28 20.71
C PHE A 289 2.40 10.18 21.68
N LEU A 290 2.17 8.99 22.24
CA LEU A 290 1.09 8.76 23.20
C LEU A 290 1.31 9.41 24.56
N ILE A 291 2.58 9.52 25.00
CA ILE A 291 2.94 10.02 26.33
C ILE A 291 3.14 11.53 26.32
N ALA A 292 3.83 12.07 25.31
CA ALA A 292 4.20 13.47 25.23
C ALA A 292 3.15 14.35 24.54
N GLY A 293 2.20 13.74 23.81
CA GLY A 293 1.33 14.45 22.88
C GLY A 293 2.03 14.79 21.54
N PRO A 294 1.27 15.23 20.52
CA PRO A 294 1.80 15.68 19.23
C PRO A 294 2.65 16.96 19.33
#